data_AF-A0A1Y5HWT9-F1
#
_entry.id   AF-A0A1Y5HWT9-F1
#
_cell.length_a   1.000
_cell.length_b   1.000
_cell.length_c   1.000
_cell.angle_alpha   90.00
_cell.angle_beta   90.00
_cell.angle_gamma   90.00
#
_symmetry.space_group_name_H-M   'P 1'
#
loop_
_entity.id
_entity.type
_entity.pdbx_description
1 polymer ?
#
loop_
_entity_poly.entity_id
_entity_poly.type
_entity_poly.pdbx_seq_one_letter_code
_entity_poly.pdbx_strand_id
1 'polypeptide(L)'
;FGRLGNRLSILHNLISSADTDCCGVSIPTNILDGWNPRLEDTKFTNLNETCGAHLEVNQTRCAAKTGKDWFYSRIKGPPSACYKPLLRRYFQINSTHALGKKCPEHPHVVLHVRSGDITRGSFNTTSGTWTPGPVHPLYFPYPTAYYLAALNSMRKRSVSATTYYVLCEDSSNPSCDYFLNAAIFAQVDLHVRIGKPLLEDVNLLLCANEVGVAQGSFKNVIDLSSKEQKVHEFGHDPRACPRQGTSRIVHYINDTSQRRLYTESSKNWRNTGYQRNLVNRHYAMQTC
;
A
#
# COMPACT_ATOMS: atom_id res chain seq x y z
N PHE A 1 -9.35 13.76 0.14
CA PHE A 1 -9.07 12.34 0.41
C PHE A 1 -8.77 11.61 -0.90
N GLY A 2 -7.66 11.94 -1.57
CA GLY A 2 -7.44 11.57 -2.98
C GLY A 2 -6.60 10.33 -3.24
N ARG A 3 -5.95 9.74 -2.22
CA ARG A 3 -5.04 8.61 -2.42
C ARG A 3 -5.77 7.28 -2.46
N LEU A 4 -5.27 6.35 -3.28
CA LEU A 4 -5.88 5.04 -3.47
C LEU A 4 -6.17 4.31 -2.14
N GLY A 5 -5.19 4.21 -1.24
CA GLY A 5 -5.40 3.56 0.06
C GLY A 5 -6.49 4.20 0.93
N ASN A 6 -6.63 5.53 0.88
CA ASN A 6 -7.70 6.24 1.58
C ASN A 6 -9.05 6.04 0.91
N ARG A 7 -9.09 6.05 -0.43
CA ARG A 7 -10.29 5.74 -1.21
C ARG A 7 -10.76 4.30 -0.93
N LEU A 8 -9.86 3.32 -0.86
CA LEU A 8 -10.17 1.95 -0.46
C LEU A 8 -10.69 1.86 0.98
N SER A 9 -10.13 2.66 1.90
CA SER A 9 -10.64 2.76 3.28
C SER A 9 -12.04 3.36 3.34
N ILE A 10 -12.32 4.37 2.51
CA ILE A 10 -13.67 4.95 2.35
C ILE A 10 -14.63 3.90 1.81
N LEU A 11 -14.25 3.16 0.76
CA LEU A 11 -15.07 2.09 0.20
C LEU A 11 -15.33 0.98 1.21
N HIS A 12 -14.33 0.64 2.01
CA HIS A 12 -14.47 -0.30 3.12
C HIS A 12 -15.57 0.11 4.09
N ASN A 13 -15.52 1.36 4.54
CA ASN A 13 -16.50 1.85 5.49
C ASN A 13 -17.89 1.98 4.83
N LEU A 14 -17.94 2.41 3.57
CA LEU A 14 -19.18 2.49 2.80
C LEU A 14 -19.84 1.11 2.65
N ILE A 15 -19.09 0.09 2.22
CA ILE A 15 -19.61 -1.27 2.03
C ILE A 15 -19.99 -1.90 3.38
N SER A 16 -19.17 -1.73 4.42
CA SER A 16 -19.47 -2.28 5.74
C SER A 16 -20.71 -1.66 6.38
N SER A 17 -20.95 -0.35 6.16
CA SER A 17 -22.19 0.31 6.60
C SER A 17 -23.38 -0.13 5.76
N ALA A 18 -23.21 -0.30 4.44
CA ALA A 18 -24.26 -0.85 3.58
C ALA A 18 -24.70 -2.25 4.03
N ASP A 19 -23.74 -3.07 4.47
CA ASP A 19 -23.98 -4.40 5.02
C ASP A 19 -24.64 -4.37 6.41
N THR A 20 -24.16 -3.50 7.30
CA THR A 20 -24.67 -3.42 8.68
C THR A 20 -26.04 -2.76 8.77
N ASP A 21 -26.27 -1.70 7.99
CA ASP A 21 -27.45 -0.84 8.07
C ASP A 21 -28.44 -1.09 6.92
N CYS A 22 -28.17 -2.08 6.04
CA CYS A 22 -29.02 -2.46 4.91
C CYS A 22 -29.31 -1.31 3.93
N CYS A 23 -28.32 -0.45 3.72
CA CYS A 23 -28.42 0.70 2.83
C CYS A 23 -27.97 0.35 1.40
N GLY A 24 -28.67 0.87 0.39
CA GLY A 24 -28.15 0.90 -0.97
C GLY A 24 -27.02 1.93 -1.07
N VAL A 25 -25.91 1.56 -1.72
CA VAL A 25 -24.76 2.45 -1.91
C VAL A 25 -24.24 2.39 -3.34
N SER A 26 -23.78 3.54 -3.82
CA SER A 26 -23.12 3.67 -5.12
C SER A 26 -21.62 3.90 -4.92
N ILE A 27 -20.81 3.02 -5.49
CA ILE A 27 -19.35 3.11 -5.52
C ILE A 27 -18.95 4.13 -6.59
N PRO A 28 -18.09 5.12 -6.27
CA PRO A 28 -17.57 6.06 -7.27
C PRO A 28 -16.80 5.33 -8.38
N THR A 29 -16.95 5.77 -9.63
CA THR A 29 -16.26 5.17 -10.77
C THR A 29 -14.78 5.57 -10.86
N ASN A 30 -14.42 6.74 -10.31
CA ASN A 30 -13.10 7.35 -10.38
C ASN A 30 -12.19 7.00 -9.19
N ILE A 31 -12.32 5.79 -8.62
CA ILE A 31 -11.53 5.39 -7.44
C ILE A 31 -10.05 5.25 -7.77
N LEU A 32 -9.74 4.79 -8.98
CA LEU A 32 -8.39 4.64 -9.48
C LEU A 32 -8.32 5.25 -10.88
N ASP A 33 -7.33 6.10 -11.12
CA ASP A 33 -7.21 6.79 -12.41
C ASP A 33 -6.96 5.76 -13.53
N GLY A 34 -7.75 5.87 -14.61
CA GLY A 34 -7.76 4.90 -15.71
C GLY A 34 -8.56 3.62 -15.45
N TRP A 35 -9.13 3.43 -14.25
CA TRP A 35 -10.06 2.34 -13.99
C TRP A 35 -11.48 2.69 -14.46
N ASN A 36 -12.07 1.81 -15.27
CA ASN A 36 -13.43 1.94 -15.77
C ASN A 36 -14.25 0.72 -15.33
N PRO A 37 -14.96 0.79 -14.18
CA PRO A 37 -15.78 -0.32 -13.72
C PRO A 37 -16.98 -0.53 -14.64
N ARG A 38 -17.55 -1.74 -14.63
CA ARG A 38 -18.86 -1.96 -15.25
C ARG A 38 -19.94 -1.28 -14.40
N LEU A 39 -20.97 -0.73 -15.02
CA LEU A 39 -22.00 0.03 -14.32
C LEU A 39 -22.72 -0.83 -13.27
N GLU A 40 -22.95 -2.11 -13.56
CA GLU A 40 -23.54 -3.07 -12.65
C GLU A 40 -22.71 -3.30 -11.37
N ASP A 41 -21.39 -3.15 -11.44
CA ASP A 41 -20.52 -3.32 -10.27
C ASP A 41 -20.46 -2.05 -9.39
N THR A 42 -20.98 -0.91 -9.87
CA THR A 42 -20.99 0.36 -9.12
C THR A 42 -22.17 0.52 -8.17
N LYS A 43 -23.20 -0.31 -8.30
CA LYS A 43 -24.40 -0.26 -7.43
C LYS A 43 -24.41 -1.47 -6.53
N PHE A 44 -24.32 -1.23 -5.23
CA PHE A 44 -24.49 -2.25 -4.23
C PHE A 44 -25.82 -2.05 -3.53
N THR A 45 -26.77 -2.93 -3.80
CA THR A 45 -28.08 -2.94 -3.15
C THR A 45 -28.17 -4.20 -2.32
N ASN A 46 -27.92 -4.09 -1.01
CA ASN A 46 -27.99 -5.24 -0.11
C ASN A 46 -29.43 -5.56 0.33
N LEU A 47 -30.43 -5.17 -0.45
CA LEU A 47 -31.82 -5.28 -0.01
C LEU A 47 -32.31 -6.73 0.06
N ASN A 48 -31.69 -7.68 -0.65
CA ASN A 48 -32.29 -9.02 -0.84
C ASN A 48 -31.40 -10.24 -0.52
N GLU A 49 -30.06 -10.14 -0.45
CA GLU A 49 -29.20 -11.34 -0.33
C GLU A 49 -28.61 -11.58 1.06
N THR A 50 -28.31 -10.53 1.85
CA THR A 50 -27.71 -10.69 3.20
C THR A 50 -28.48 -9.97 4.31
N CYS A 51 -29.21 -8.91 3.99
CA CYS A 51 -30.18 -8.33 4.91
C CYS A 51 -31.45 -9.18 4.88
N GLY A 52 -31.58 -10.11 5.84
CA GLY A 52 -32.81 -10.88 6.01
C GLY A 52 -34.04 -9.95 5.97
N ALA A 53 -35.14 -10.45 5.42
CA ALA A 53 -36.39 -9.73 5.11
C ALA A 53 -37.12 -9.06 6.30
N HIS A 54 -36.46 -8.87 7.44
CA HIS A 54 -37.03 -8.47 8.72
C HIS A 54 -36.34 -7.27 9.41
N LEU A 55 -35.37 -6.60 8.77
CA LEU A 55 -34.81 -5.36 9.31
C LEU A 55 -35.50 -4.15 8.67
N GLU A 56 -36.30 -3.43 9.45
CA GLU A 56 -36.77 -2.11 9.05
C GLU A 56 -35.57 -1.22 8.74
N VAL A 57 -35.50 -0.71 7.51
CA VAL A 57 -34.45 0.20 7.07
C VAL A 57 -34.54 1.46 7.93
N ASN A 58 -33.56 1.64 8.82
CA ASN A 58 -33.47 2.88 9.57
C ASN A 58 -32.99 4.01 8.64
N GLN A 59 -33.94 4.75 8.08
CA GLN A 59 -33.69 5.81 7.09
C GLN A 59 -32.66 6.85 7.58
N THR A 60 -32.55 7.10 8.89
CA THR A 60 -31.54 8.02 9.43
C THR A 60 -30.10 7.51 9.30
N ARG A 61 -29.90 6.18 9.27
CA ARG A 61 -28.58 5.57 9.11
C ARG A 61 -28.11 5.51 7.66
N CYS A 62 -29.05 5.49 6.72
CA CYS A 62 -28.79 5.51 5.28
C CYS A 62 -28.64 6.92 4.68
N ALA A 63 -28.45 7.95 5.52
CA ALA A 63 -28.21 9.31 5.06
C ALA A 63 -26.92 9.41 4.22
N ALA A 64 -26.95 10.30 3.22
CA ALA A 64 -25.78 10.59 2.40
C ALA A 64 -24.64 11.15 3.26
N LYS A 65 -23.43 10.62 3.05
CA LYS A 65 -22.21 11.02 3.77
C LYS A 65 -21.15 11.48 2.78
N THR A 66 -20.33 12.46 3.17
CA THR A 66 -19.20 12.89 2.35
C THR A 66 -18.07 11.85 2.40
N GLY A 67 -17.12 11.89 1.46
CA GLY A 67 -15.93 11.04 1.53
C GLY A 67 -15.09 11.26 2.80
N LYS A 68 -15.13 12.46 3.38
CA LYS A 68 -14.49 12.75 4.68
C LYS A 68 -15.20 12.03 5.82
N ASP A 69 -16.53 12.06 5.82
CA ASP A 69 -17.33 11.40 6.84
C ASP A 69 -17.14 9.89 6.78
N TRP A 70 -17.11 9.32 5.58
CA TRP A 70 -16.78 7.91 5.41
C TRP A 70 -15.38 7.56 5.89
N PHE A 71 -14.37 8.37 5.57
CA PHE A 71 -13.00 8.10 6.02
C PHE A 71 -12.87 8.08 7.55
N TYR A 72 -13.59 8.97 8.25
CA TYR A 72 -13.56 9.04 9.71
C TYR A 72 -14.64 8.20 10.41
N SER A 73 -15.60 7.64 9.67
CA SER A 73 -16.57 6.72 10.21
C SER A 73 -15.86 5.44 10.68
N ARG A 74 -15.57 5.39 11.98
CA ARG A 74 -15.08 4.17 12.62
C ARG A 74 -16.28 3.25 12.79
N ILE A 75 -16.56 2.42 11.80
CA ILE A 75 -17.49 1.31 12.00
C ILE A 75 -16.86 0.43 13.07
N LYS A 76 -17.54 0.33 14.22
CA LYS A 76 -17.10 -0.50 15.34
C LYS A 76 -17.37 -1.96 14.96
N GLY A 77 -16.33 -2.68 14.57
CA GLY A 77 -16.43 -4.10 14.26
C GLY A 77 -15.36 -4.54 13.27
N PRO A 78 -15.11 -5.86 13.15
CA PRO A 78 -14.31 -6.37 12.06
C PRO A 78 -14.97 -6.01 10.71
N PRO A 79 -14.19 -5.86 9.63
CA PRO A 79 -14.72 -5.76 8.27
C PRO A 79 -15.78 -6.82 8.03
N SER A 80 -16.89 -6.48 7.39
CA SER A 80 -17.84 -7.52 7.00
C SER A 80 -17.13 -8.54 6.10
N ALA A 81 -17.47 -9.82 6.26
CA ALA A 81 -16.90 -10.89 5.44
C ALA A 81 -17.14 -10.65 3.93
N CYS A 82 -18.18 -9.88 3.61
CA CYS A 82 -18.59 -9.53 2.25
C CYS A 82 -17.71 -8.46 1.58
N TYR A 83 -16.98 -7.62 2.33
CA TYR A 83 -16.24 -6.49 1.76
C TYR A 83 -15.17 -6.89 0.73
N LYS A 84 -14.29 -7.85 1.10
CA LYS A 84 -13.17 -8.24 0.24
C LYS A 84 -13.65 -8.88 -1.07
N PRO A 85 -14.59 -9.85 -1.07
CA PRO A 85 -15.17 -10.38 -2.30
C PRO A 85 -15.80 -9.31 -3.20
N LEU A 86 -16.54 -8.36 -2.64
CA LEU A 86 -17.17 -7.28 -3.40
C LEU A 86 -16.15 -6.37 -4.07
N LEU A 87 -15.11 -5.95 -3.35
CA LEU A 87 -14.05 -5.14 -3.96
C LEU A 87 -13.24 -5.93 -5.00
N ARG A 88 -13.01 -7.22 -4.78
CA ARG A 88 -12.37 -8.06 -5.80
C ARG A 88 -13.23 -8.14 -7.06
N ARG A 89 -14.54 -8.30 -6.94
CA ARG A 89 -15.47 -8.23 -8.10
C ARG A 89 -15.39 -6.86 -8.77
N TYR A 90 -15.54 -5.78 -8.00
CA TYR A 90 -15.50 -4.41 -8.51
C TYR A 90 -14.21 -4.12 -9.29
N PHE A 91 -13.05 -4.58 -8.81
CA PHE A 91 -11.76 -4.41 -9.46
C PHE A 91 -11.39 -5.57 -10.40
N GLN A 92 -12.31 -6.50 -10.68
CA GLN A 92 -12.07 -7.69 -11.50
C GLN A 92 -10.78 -8.45 -11.11
N ILE A 93 -10.58 -8.66 -9.81
CA ILE A 93 -9.45 -9.37 -9.21
C ILE A 93 -9.83 -10.83 -8.98
N ASN A 94 -9.08 -11.74 -9.59
CA ASN A 94 -9.19 -13.19 -9.40
C ASN A 94 -7.79 -13.83 -9.51
N SER A 95 -7.70 -15.16 -9.55
CA SER A 95 -6.40 -15.86 -9.56
C SER A 95 -5.52 -15.57 -10.78
N THR A 96 -6.10 -15.11 -11.89
CA THR A 96 -5.41 -14.88 -13.18
C THR A 96 -5.43 -13.43 -13.64
N HIS A 97 -6.25 -12.57 -13.03
CA HIS A 97 -6.44 -11.18 -13.42
C HIS A 97 -6.46 -10.24 -12.21
N ALA A 98 -6.02 -9.01 -12.41
CA ALA A 98 -6.23 -7.90 -11.49
C ALA A 98 -6.53 -6.63 -12.29
N LEU A 99 -7.53 -5.84 -11.88
CA LEU A 99 -7.90 -4.60 -12.57
C LEU A 99 -8.25 -4.83 -14.05
N GLY A 100 -8.96 -5.93 -14.34
CA GLY A 100 -9.38 -6.30 -15.70
C GLY A 100 -8.24 -6.71 -16.65
N LYS A 101 -7.00 -6.77 -16.16
CA LYS A 101 -5.82 -7.17 -16.93
C LYS A 101 -5.28 -8.52 -16.45
N LYS A 102 -4.85 -9.36 -17.39
CA LYS A 102 -4.22 -10.66 -17.10
C LYS A 102 -2.92 -10.44 -16.33
N CYS A 103 -2.70 -11.23 -15.28
CA CYS A 103 -1.46 -11.23 -14.52
C CYS A 103 -0.28 -11.73 -15.38
N PRO A 104 0.96 -11.28 -15.11
CA PRO A 104 2.15 -11.87 -15.72
C PRO A 104 2.21 -13.38 -15.47
N GLU A 105 2.61 -14.14 -16.49
CA GLU A 105 2.73 -15.61 -16.42
C GLU A 105 3.96 -16.05 -15.63
N HIS A 106 5.01 -15.23 -15.64
CA HIS A 106 6.22 -15.50 -14.88
C HIS A 106 6.07 -15.05 -13.41
N PRO A 107 6.56 -15.86 -12.44
CA PRO A 107 6.61 -15.46 -11.05
C PRO A 107 7.42 -14.17 -10.88
N HIS A 108 6.87 -13.24 -10.11
CA HIS A 108 7.56 -11.98 -9.82
C HIS A 108 7.28 -11.55 -8.38
N VAL A 109 8.18 -10.73 -7.87
CA VAL A 109 8.06 -10.10 -6.56
C VAL A 109 8.17 -8.60 -6.69
N VAL A 110 7.56 -7.88 -5.75
CA VAL A 110 7.41 -6.43 -5.84
C VAL A 110 7.86 -5.76 -4.54
N LEU A 111 8.69 -4.74 -4.63
CA LEU A 111 8.96 -3.78 -3.57
C LEU A 111 8.25 -2.48 -3.89
N HIS A 112 7.32 -2.05 -3.05
CA HIS A 112 6.71 -0.72 -3.13
C HIS A 112 7.49 0.26 -2.25
N VAL A 113 8.09 1.26 -2.89
CA VAL A 113 8.82 2.34 -2.24
C VAL A 113 7.98 3.61 -2.36
N ARG A 114 7.44 4.06 -1.22
CA ARG A 114 6.59 5.24 -1.15
C ARG A 114 7.41 6.53 -1.20
N SER A 115 6.97 7.48 -2.01
CA SER A 115 7.55 8.83 -2.08
C SER A 115 6.51 9.94 -1.86
N GLY A 116 5.23 9.61 -2.05
CA GLY A 116 4.10 10.46 -1.72
C GLY A 116 4.11 10.85 -0.24
N ASP A 117 4.13 12.16 0.00
CA ASP A 117 4.01 12.83 1.30
C ASP A 117 5.22 12.75 2.21
N ILE A 118 6.35 12.24 1.72
CA ILE A 118 7.64 12.47 2.38
C ILE A 118 8.32 13.73 1.82
N THR A 119 7.71 14.43 0.88
CA THR A 119 8.17 15.74 0.45
C THR A 119 7.03 16.72 0.35
N ARG A 120 7.17 17.86 1.00
CA ARG A 120 6.31 19.03 0.86
C ARG A 120 7.20 20.24 0.78
N GLY A 121 6.77 21.29 0.07
CA GLY A 121 7.50 22.54 -0.02
C GLY A 121 7.06 23.34 -1.23
N SER A 122 7.82 24.40 -1.51
CA SER A 122 7.61 25.25 -2.65
C SER A 122 8.95 25.56 -3.30
N PHE A 123 9.00 25.45 -4.63
CA PHE A 123 10.13 25.90 -5.42
C PHE A 123 9.95 27.39 -5.70
N ASN A 124 10.91 28.21 -5.29
CA ASN A 124 10.96 29.61 -5.69
C ASN A 124 11.63 29.68 -7.07
N THR A 125 10.83 29.95 -8.10
CA THR A 125 11.29 30.04 -9.49
C THR A 125 12.24 31.21 -9.74
N THR A 126 12.24 32.22 -8.88
CA THR A 126 13.12 33.40 -8.99
C THR A 126 14.49 33.13 -8.42
N SER A 127 14.58 32.52 -7.22
CA SER A 127 15.87 32.20 -6.59
C SER A 127 16.41 30.82 -6.97
N GLY A 128 15.61 29.98 -7.62
CA GLY A 128 15.94 28.58 -7.90
C GLY A 128 16.01 27.71 -6.64
N THR A 129 15.51 28.19 -5.49
CA THR A 129 15.63 27.47 -4.21
C THR A 129 14.35 26.70 -3.87
N TRP A 130 14.51 25.46 -3.43
CA TRP A 130 13.43 24.68 -2.84
C TRP A 130 13.35 24.92 -1.33
N THR A 131 12.20 25.37 -0.84
CA THR A 131 11.93 25.52 0.60
C THR A 131 11.06 24.36 1.06
N PRO A 132 11.57 23.45 1.93
CA PRO A 132 10.77 22.34 2.45
C PRO A 132 9.67 22.84 3.39
N GLY A 133 8.47 22.28 3.23
CA GLY A 133 7.31 22.49 4.08
C GLY A 133 7.08 21.33 5.04
N PRO A 134 6.20 21.50 6.05
CA PRO A 134 5.96 20.49 7.06
C PRO A 134 5.23 19.27 6.48
N VAL A 135 5.83 18.10 6.68
CA VAL A 135 5.25 16.78 6.42
C VAL A 135 4.62 16.22 7.70
N HIS A 136 3.61 15.36 7.58
CA HIS A 136 2.97 14.71 8.73
C HIS A 136 3.99 13.85 9.50
N PRO A 137 4.06 13.88 10.85
CA PRO A 137 5.10 13.19 11.63
C PRO A 137 5.15 11.66 11.54
N LEU A 138 4.14 11.06 10.89
CA LEU A 138 4.05 9.62 10.63
C LEU A 138 4.38 9.27 9.18
N TYR A 139 4.75 10.26 8.35
CA TYR A 139 5.11 10.05 6.95
C TYR A 139 6.60 10.26 6.80
N PHE A 140 7.32 9.13 6.77
CA PHE A 140 8.76 9.12 6.56
C PHE A 140 9.16 7.86 5.79
N PRO A 141 10.25 7.93 5.01
CA PRO A 141 10.73 6.79 4.23
C PRO A 141 11.30 5.72 5.14
N TYR A 142 10.94 4.46 4.91
CA TYR A 142 11.60 3.28 5.50
C TYR A 142 13.08 3.19 5.09
N PRO A 143 13.95 2.57 5.92
CA PRO A 143 15.37 2.53 5.62
C PRO A 143 15.64 1.65 4.40
N THR A 144 16.61 2.03 3.56
CA THR A 144 17.01 1.25 2.38
C THR A 144 17.43 -0.18 2.75
N ALA A 145 18.06 -0.35 3.92
CA ALA A 145 18.41 -1.66 4.47
C ALA A 145 17.21 -2.61 4.65
N TYR A 146 16.01 -2.10 4.93
CA TYR A 146 14.79 -2.91 5.00
C TYR A 146 14.45 -3.51 3.63
N TYR A 147 14.40 -2.68 2.58
CA TYR A 147 14.08 -3.16 1.25
C TYR A 147 15.09 -4.18 0.75
N LEU A 148 16.37 -3.98 1.08
CA LEU A 148 17.44 -4.96 0.80
C LEU A 148 17.25 -6.27 1.56
N ALA A 149 16.89 -6.22 2.84
CA ALA A 149 16.60 -7.42 3.63
C ALA A 149 15.37 -8.18 3.11
N ALA A 150 14.32 -7.45 2.72
CA ALA A 150 13.14 -8.03 2.06
C ALA A 150 13.51 -8.68 0.73
N LEU A 151 14.25 -8.00 -0.13
CA LEU A 151 14.73 -8.53 -1.40
C LEU A 151 15.55 -9.81 -1.21
N ASN A 152 16.47 -9.81 -0.26
CA ASN A 152 17.29 -10.99 0.06
C ASN A 152 16.43 -12.15 0.59
N SER A 153 15.43 -11.86 1.42
CA SER A 153 14.50 -12.86 1.94
C SER A 153 13.65 -13.48 0.82
N MET A 154 13.14 -12.65 -0.10
CA MET A 154 12.41 -13.10 -1.29
C MET A 154 13.32 -13.97 -2.17
N ARG A 155 14.53 -13.50 -2.50
CA ARG A 155 15.51 -14.24 -3.33
C ARG A 155 15.79 -15.65 -2.83
N LYS A 156 15.88 -15.85 -1.50
CA LYS A 156 16.09 -17.17 -0.89
C LYS A 156 14.92 -18.15 -1.08
N ARG A 157 13.72 -17.63 -1.40
CA ARG A 157 12.48 -18.41 -1.58
C ARG A 157 11.97 -18.43 -3.02
N SER A 158 12.46 -17.50 -3.84
CA SER A 158 12.15 -17.41 -5.25
C SER A 158 12.71 -18.58 -6.04
N VAL A 159 12.04 -18.89 -7.16
CA VAL A 159 12.55 -19.82 -8.18
C VAL A 159 13.60 -19.12 -9.05
N SER A 160 14.42 -19.89 -9.77
CA SER A 160 15.59 -19.39 -10.52
C SER A 160 15.29 -18.36 -11.62
N ALA A 161 14.02 -18.14 -11.97
CA ALA A 161 13.57 -17.21 -13.02
C ALA A 161 12.61 -16.11 -12.50
N THR A 162 12.68 -15.75 -11.22
CA THR A 162 11.82 -14.68 -10.67
C THR A 162 12.30 -13.29 -11.08
N THR A 163 11.38 -12.49 -11.63
CA THR A 163 11.60 -11.05 -11.88
C THR A 163 11.34 -10.23 -10.63
N TYR A 164 12.16 -9.22 -10.37
CA TYR A 164 12.07 -8.34 -9.22
C TYR A 164 11.67 -6.94 -9.67
N TYR A 165 10.55 -6.42 -9.19
CA TYR A 165 10.13 -5.04 -9.46
C TYR A 165 10.31 -4.17 -8.24
N VAL A 166 10.87 -2.97 -8.42
CA VAL A 166 10.85 -1.90 -7.42
C VAL A 166 9.95 -0.79 -7.95
N LEU A 167 8.75 -0.68 -7.38
CA LEU A 167 7.77 0.34 -7.71
C LEU A 167 8.04 1.57 -6.88
N CYS A 168 8.66 2.56 -7.51
CA CYS A 168 8.99 3.84 -6.92
C CYS A 168 7.99 4.88 -7.38
N GLU A 169 7.25 5.48 -6.43
CA GLU A 169 6.25 6.50 -6.77
C GLU A 169 6.90 7.71 -7.48
N ASP A 170 8.06 8.15 -6.96
CA ASP A 170 8.94 9.14 -7.58
C ASP A 170 10.38 9.03 -7.00
N SER A 171 11.32 9.83 -7.51
CA SER A 171 12.73 9.85 -7.08
C SER A 171 13.01 10.66 -5.80
N SER A 172 12.00 11.23 -5.14
CA SER A 172 12.20 12.00 -3.90
C SER A 172 12.53 11.11 -2.70
N ASN A 173 12.24 9.81 -2.77
CA ASN A 173 12.68 8.85 -1.76
C ASN A 173 14.13 8.39 -2.04
N PRO A 174 15.07 8.57 -1.08
CA PRO A 174 16.47 8.16 -1.26
C PRO A 174 16.67 6.67 -1.57
N SER A 175 15.74 5.80 -1.16
CA SER A 175 15.77 4.38 -1.50
C SER A 175 15.55 4.13 -2.99
N CYS A 176 14.76 4.97 -3.67
CA CYS A 176 14.55 4.87 -5.11
C CYS A 176 15.82 5.22 -5.89
N ASP A 177 16.51 6.29 -5.50
CA ASP A 177 17.83 6.65 -6.05
C ASP A 177 18.83 5.49 -5.86
N TYR A 178 18.82 4.84 -4.70
CA TYR A 178 19.66 3.68 -4.45
C TYR A 178 19.35 2.53 -5.42
N PHE A 179 18.07 2.15 -5.57
CA PHE A 179 17.69 1.03 -6.43
C PHE A 179 17.94 1.29 -7.91
N LEU A 180 17.76 2.53 -8.38
CA LEU A 180 18.12 2.91 -9.75
C LEU A 180 19.59 2.60 -10.05
N ASN A 181 20.49 2.96 -9.14
CA ASN A 181 21.91 2.66 -9.28
C ASN A 181 22.22 1.17 -9.11
N ALA A 182 21.55 0.50 -8.16
CA ALA A 182 21.75 -0.93 -7.90
C ALA A 182 21.30 -1.80 -9.07
N ALA A 183 20.25 -1.41 -9.79
CA ALA A 183 19.74 -2.15 -10.95
C ALA A 183 20.77 -2.28 -12.08
N ILE A 184 21.67 -1.31 -12.24
CA ILE A 184 22.75 -1.34 -13.25
C ILE A 184 23.72 -2.49 -13.00
N PHE A 185 23.97 -2.82 -11.72
CA PHE A 185 24.96 -3.82 -11.31
C PHE A 185 24.31 -5.09 -10.75
N ALA A 186 22.98 -5.20 -10.84
CA ALA A 186 22.26 -6.32 -10.28
C ALA A 186 22.53 -7.59 -11.09
N GLN A 187 22.95 -8.65 -10.42
CA GLN A 187 23.05 -10.00 -10.99
C GLN A 187 21.69 -10.72 -11.03
N VAL A 188 20.60 -9.96 -10.92
CA VAL A 188 19.21 -10.44 -10.93
C VAL A 188 18.40 -9.57 -11.87
N ASP A 189 17.29 -10.11 -12.36
CA ASP A 189 16.33 -9.39 -13.21
C ASP A 189 15.56 -8.34 -12.39
N LEU A 190 16.22 -7.22 -12.07
CA LEU A 190 15.72 -6.14 -11.22
C LEU A 190 15.28 -4.94 -12.07
N HIS A 191 13.98 -4.67 -12.05
CA HIS A 191 13.34 -3.58 -12.79
C HIS A 191 12.86 -2.50 -11.84
N VAL A 192 13.46 -1.32 -11.92
CA VAL A 192 13.01 -0.14 -11.16
C VAL A 192 12.03 0.65 -12.01
N ARG A 193 10.83 0.86 -11.49
CA ARG A 193 9.72 1.52 -12.18
C ARG A 193 9.43 2.85 -11.49
N ILE A 194 9.59 3.94 -12.22
CA ILE A 194 9.32 5.32 -11.76
C ILE A 194 8.43 6.01 -12.79
N GLY A 195 7.41 6.72 -12.32
CA GLY A 195 6.50 7.51 -13.18
C GLY A 195 5.64 6.66 -14.11
N LYS A 196 5.45 5.37 -13.80
CA LYS A 196 4.58 4.48 -14.58
C LYS A 196 3.10 4.70 -14.22
N PRO A 197 2.16 4.34 -15.12
CA PRO A 197 0.74 4.47 -14.81
C PRO A 197 0.37 3.65 -13.56
N LEU A 198 -0.29 4.30 -12.59
CA LEU A 198 -0.66 3.67 -11.31
C LEU A 198 -1.44 2.36 -11.48
N LEU A 199 -2.33 2.28 -12.48
CA LEU A 199 -3.11 1.08 -12.78
C LEU A 199 -2.22 -0.12 -13.15
N GLU A 200 -1.11 0.10 -13.86
CA GLU A 200 -0.18 -0.96 -14.24
C GLU A 200 0.63 -1.44 -13.03
N ASP A 201 1.14 -0.50 -12.23
CA ASP A 201 1.92 -0.82 -11.02
C ASP A 201 1.07 -1.54 -9.96
N VAL A 202 -0.20 -1.16 -9.81
CA VAL A 202 -1.14 -1.87 -8.93
C VAL A 202 -1.48 -3.27 -9.47
N ASN A 203 -1.61 -3.44 -10.79
CA ASN A 203 -1.82 -4.77 -11.38
C ASN A 203 -0.62 -5.69 -11.07
N LEU A 204 0.62 -5.23 -11.28
CA LEU A 204 1.82 -5.98 -10.92
C LEU A 204 1.84 -6.32 -9.42
N LEU A 205 1.58 -5.35 -8.56
CA LEU A 205 1.53 -5.54 -7.11
C LEU A 205 0.52 -6.63 -6.68
N LEU A 206 -0.70 -6.59 -7.23
CA LEU A 206 -1.76 -7.56 -6.90
C LEU A 206 -1.46 -8.97 -7.43
N CYS A 207 -0.72 -9.06 -8.53
CA CYS A 207 -0.36 -10.32 -9.18
C CYS A 207 0.93 -10.95 -8.64
N ALA A 208 1.72 -10.24 -7.83
CA ALA A 208 2.99 -10.71 -7.30
C ALA A 208 2.84 -11.90 -6.35
N ASN A 209 3.90 -12.71 -6.23
CA ASN A 209 3.97 -13.84 -5.30
C ASN A 209 4.34 -13.38 -3.88
N GLU A 210 5.27 -12.45 -3.78
CA GLU A 210 5.69 -11.83 -2.52
C GLU A 210 5.82 -10.32 -2.73
N VAL A 211 5.50 -9.55 -1.70
CA VAL A 211 5.52 -8.08 -1.76
C VAL A 211 6.24 -7.50 -0.54
N GLY A 212 7.00 -6.44 -0.72
CA GLY A 212 7.58 -5.64 0.35
C GLY A 212 7.00 -4.24 0.29
N VAL A 213 6.45 -3.77 1.41
CA VAL A 213 5.57 -2.59 1.41
C VAL A 213 6.13 -1.48 2.27
N ALA A 214 5.92 -0.25 1.83
CA ALA A 214 6.15 0.93 2.65
C ALA A 214 5.00 1.17 3.64
N GLN A 215 5.21 2.06 4.61
CA GLN A 215 4.14 2.47 5.53
C GLN A 215 3.01 3.18 4.80
N GLY A 216 1.77 2.82 5.11
CA GLY A 216 0.60 3.62 4.72
C GLY A 216 -0.66 2.80 4.48
N SER A 217 -1.70 3.48 4.02
CA SER A 217 -2.97 2.87 3.60
C SER A 217 -2.86 2.15 2.25
N PHE A 218 -1.74 2.27 1.54
CA PHE A 218 -1.52 1.54 0.29
C PHE A 218 -1.48 0.02 0.49
N LYS A 219 -1.12 -0.45 1.69
CA LYS A 219 -1.23 -1.88 2.06
C LYS A 219 -2.65 -2.44 1.91
N ASN A 220 -3.69 -1.60 2.00
CA ASN A 220 -5.07 -2.03 1.82
C ASN A 220 -5.35 -2.49 0.40
N VAL A 221 -4.52 -2.09 -0.58
CA VAL A 221 -4.57 -2.59 -1.96
C VAL A 221 -4.18 -4.06 -1.97
N ILE A 222 -3.12 -4.42 -1.26
CA ILE A 222 -2.55 -5.77 -1.21
C ILE A 222 -3.51 -6.75 -0.56
N ASP A 223 -4.29 -6.30 0.43
CA ASP A 223 -5.36 -7.09 1.04
C ASP A 223 -6.44 -7.57 0.06
N LEU A 224 -6.50 -6.98 -1.14
CA LEU A 224 -7.41 -7.38 -2.22
C LEU A 224 -6.83 -8.46 -3.13
N SER A 225 -5.52 -8.75 -3.08
CA SER A 225 -4.92 -9.81 -3.91
C SER A 225 -5.65 -11.12 -3.68
N SER A 226 -5.91 -11.85 -4.77
CA SER A 226 -6.50 -13.19 -4.75
C SER A 226 -5.48 -14.28 -4.40
N LYS A 227 -4.19 -13.94 -4.41
CA LYS A 227 -3.08 -14.86 -4.12
C LYS A 227 -2.73 -14.78 -2.64
N GLU A 228 -2.26 -15.88 -2.08
CA GLU A 228 -1.64 -15.89 -0.76
C GLU A 228 -0.24 -15.25 -0.86
N GLN A 229 -0.20 -13.92 -0.79
CA GLN A 229 1.04 -13.17 -0.87
C GLN A 229 1.77 -13.20 0.47
N LYS A 230 3.08 -13.45 0.46
CA LYS A 230 3.92 -13.10 1.60
C LYS A 230 4.18 -11.61 1.60
N VAL A 231 3.91 -10.94 2.72
CA VAL A 231 4.00 -9.50 2.86
C VAL A 231 5.14 -9.15 3.80
N HIS A 232 6.17 -8.50 3.26
CA HIS A 232 7.28 -7.96 4.01
C HIS A 232 6.96 -6.54 4.47
N GLU A 233 7.23 -6.27 5.75
CA GLU A 233 6.97 -4.97 6.38
C GLU A 233 8.18 -4.56 7.23
N PHE A 234 8.34 -3.25 7.44
CA PHE A 234 9.31 -2.73 8.39
C PHE A 234 8.67 -2.53 9.77
N GLY A 235 9.26 -3.14 10.79
CA GLY A 235 8.88 -3.01 12.18
C GLY A 235 9.72 -1.95 12.90
N HIS A 236 9.04 -1.04 13.60
CA HIS A 236 9.70 -0.09 14.51
C HIS A 236 10.07 -0.70 15.87
N ASP A 237 9.45 -1.84 16.22
CA ASP A 237 9.62 -2.54 17.49
C ASP A 237 9.74 -4.05 17.23
N PRO A 238 10.76 -4.74 17.76
CA PRO A 238 10.89 -6.20 17.65
C PRO A 238 9.69 -6.96 18.27
N ARG A 239 8.94 -6.35 19.20
CA ARG A 239 7.70 -6.93 19.74
C ARG A 239 6.56 -7.00 18.73
N ALA A 240 6.71 -6.38 17.56
CA ALA A 240 5.75 -6.43 16.47
C ALA A 240 5.85 -7.70 15.62
N CYS A 241 6.70 -8.67 16.00
CA CYS A 241 6.79 -9.95 15.30
C CYS A 241 5.44 -10.65 15.27
N PRO A 242 4.98 -11.09 14.09
CA PRO A 242 3.74 -11.81 13.99
C PRO A 242 3.86 -13.20 14.64
N ARG A 243 2.72 -13.80 14.98
CA ARG A 243 2.68 -15.20 15.43
C ARG A 243 3.16 -16.12 14.30
N GLN A 244 3.71 -17.28 14.65
CA GLN A 244 4.10 -18.29 13.67
C GLN A 244 2.93 -18.66 12.74
N GLY A 245 3.23 -18.88 11.46
CA GLY A 245 2.24 -19.27 10.45
C GLY A 245 1.54 -18.12 9.71
N THR A 246 1.88 -16.85 9.97
CA THR A 246 1.34 -15.74 9.18
C THR A 246 2.08 -15.55 7.87
N SER A 247 1.39 -15.04 6.85
CA SER A 247 2.02 -14.59 5.58
C SER A 247 2.83 -13.30 5.73
N ARG A 248 2.83 -12.68 6.92
CA ARG A 248 3.56 -11.43 7.20
C ARG A 248 4.96 -11.74 7.71
N ILE A 249 5.94 -10.98 7.21
CA ILE A 249 7.36 -11.06 7.57
C ILE A 249 7.79 -9.65 7.96
N VAL A 250 8.24 -9.48 9.20
CA VAL A 250 8.62 -8.18 9.76
C VAL A 250 10.15 -8.09 9.87
N HIS A 251 10.70 -7.03 9.27
CA HIS A 251 12.11 -6.71 9.37
C HIS A 251 12.31 -5.47 10.23
N TYR A 252 13.33 -5.47 11.08
CA TYR A 252 13.64 -4.31 11.91
C TYR A 252 15.15 -4.13 12.06
N ILE A 253 15.56 -2.90 12.39
CA ILE A 253 16.96 -2.60 12.71
C ILE A 253 17.31 -3.33 14.01
N ASN A 254 18.29 -4.24 13.95
CA ASN A 254 18.68 -5.12 15.05
C ASN A 254 19.17 -4.31 16.25
N ASP A 255 20.12 -3.40 16.00
CA ASP A 255 20.70 -2.55 17.03
C ASP A 255 19.67 -1.54 17.57
N THR A 256 19.42 -1.59 18.87
CA THR A 256 18.40 -0.77 19.53
C THR A 256 18.73 0.73 19.49
N SER A 257 20.02 1.09 19.60
CA SER A 257 20.45 2.49 19.56
C SER A 257 20.26 3.09 18.16
N GLN A 258 20.62 2.34 17.11
CA GLN A 258 20.44 2.72 15.72
C GLN A 258 18.96 2.81 15.35
N ARG A 259 18.15 1.84 15.80
CA ARG A 259 16.70 1.85 15.59
C ARG A 259 16.04 3.08 16.20
N ARG A 260 16.42 3.44 17.43
CA ARG A 260 15.94 4.64 18.11
C ARG A 260 16.35 5.91 17.37
N LEU A 261 17.64 6.03 17.03
CA LEU A 261 18.18 7.16 16.28
C LEU A 261 17.44 7.38 14.96
N TYR A 262 17.29 6.31 14.18
CA TYR A 262 16.56 6.34 12.91
C TYR A 262 15.10 6.76 13.11
N THR A 263 14.39 6.16 14.07
CA THR A 263 12.97 6.44 14.33
C THR A 263 12.74 7.89 14.78
N GLU A 264 13.56 8.39 15.71
CA GLU A 264 13.45 9.76 16.23
C GLU A 264 13.79 10.80 15.16
N SER A 265 14.82 10.52 14.35
CA SER A 265 15.28 11.44 13.29
C SER A 265 14.38 11.43 12.05
N SER A 266 13.65 10.34 11.79
CA SER A 266 12.79 10.20 10.61
C SER A 266 11.36 10.68 10.83
N LYS A 267 10.80 10.63 12.06
CA LYS A 267 9.42 11.10 12.34
C LYS A 267 9.14 12.51 11.81
N ASN A 268 10.05 13.45 12.00
CA ASN A 268 9.91 14.81 11.44
C ASN A 268 10.70 14.93 10.15
N TRP A 269 10.35 14.12 9.16
CA TRP A 269 11.05 14.08 7.89
C TRP A 269 10.98 15.44 7.18
N ARG A 270 12.16 15.97 6.86
CA ARG A 270 12.39 17.25 6.15
C ARG A 270 13.28 17.08 4.91
N ASN A 271 13.63 15.84 4.58
CA ASN A 271 14.51 15.49 3.46
C ASN A 271 15.89 16.18 3.53
N THR A 272 16.44 16.39 4.73
CA THR A 272 17.79 16.96 4.89
C THR A 272 18.88 15.94 4.52
N GLY A 273 20.09 16.40 4.19
CA GLY A 273 21.22 15.50 3.88
C GLY A 273 21.48 14.47 4.99
N TYR A 274 21.41 14.88 6.26
CA TYR A 274 21.54 13.97 7.41
C TYR A 274 20.43 12.91 7.44
N GLN A 275 19.16 13.30 7.25
CA GLN A 275 18.05 12.34 7.23
C GLN A 275 18.14 11.38 6.03
N ARG A 276 18.54 11.87 4.85
CA ARG A 276 18.80 11.02 3.67
C ARG A 276 19.93 10.04 3.93
N ASN A 277 21.01 10.47 4.60
CA ASN A 277 22.09 9.58 5.03
C ASN A 277 21.57 8.49 5.98
N LEU A 278 20.71 8.83 6.96
CA LEU A 278 20.11 7.85 7.84
C LEU A 278 19.21 6.84 7.11
N VAL A 279 18.51 7.22 6.05
CA VAL A 279 17.70 6.28 5.25
C VAL A 279 18.59 5.31 4.48
N ASN A 280 19.68 5.81 3.88
CA ASN A 280 20.60 5.01 3.08
C ASN A 280 21.70 4.31 3.88
N ARG A 281 21.77 4.55 5.19
CA ARG A 281 22.74 3.91 6.07
C ARG A 281 22.56 2.40 6.04
N HIS A 282 23.67 1.69 6.04
CA HIS A 282 23.65 0.24 6.18
C HIS A 282 23.34 -0.13 7.64
N TYR A 283 22.16 -0.70 7.86
CA TYR A 283 21.75 -1.25 9.15
C TYR A 283 21.81 -2.77 9.10
N ALA A 284 22.28 -3.37 10.19
CA ALA A 284 22.04 -4.80 10.42
C ALA A 284 20.54 -5.00 10.65
N MET A 285 19.91 -5.76 9.76
CA MET A 285 18.48 -6.07 9.81
C MET A 285 18.27 -7.44 10.45
N GLN A 286 17.27 -7.55 11.32
CA GLN A 286 16.76 -8.82 11.82
C GLN A 286 15.37 -9.07 11.25
N THR A 287 15.05 -10.35 10.99
CA THR A 287 13.78 -10.78 10.42
C THR A 287 13.08 -11.72 11.39
N CYS A 288 11.78 -11.49 11.53
CA CYS A 288 10.76 -12.43 11.96
C CYS A 288 9.58 -12.32 10.97
#